data_AF-A0A2P6FQ14-F1
#
_entry.id   AF-A0A2P6FQ14-F1
#
_cell.length_a   1.000
_cell.length_b   1.000
_cell.length_c   1.000
_cell.angle_alpha   90.00
_cell.angle_beta   90.00
_cell.angle_gamma   90.00
#
_symmetry.space_group_name_H-M   'P 1'
#
loop_
_entity.id
_entity.type
_entity.pdbx_description
1 polymer ?
#
loop_
_entity_poly.entity_id
_entity_poly.type
_entity_poly.pdbx_seq_one_letter_code
_entity_poly.pdbx_strand_id
1 'polypeptide(L)' 'MSQFYKIWLIFDPRRVFVAQGVFLFLLASLIHLVLLSTPHFNWFAQAAGG' A
#
# COMPACT_ATOMS: atom_id res chain seq x y z
N MET A 1 4.33 13.33 31.34
CA MET A 1 5.09 12.51 30.39
C MET A 1 4.15 11.57 29.68
N SER A 2 3.95 11.78 28.38
CA SER A 2 2.92 11.12 27.58
C SER A 2 3.07 9.60 27.61
N GLN A 3 2.03 8.90 28.04
CA GLN A 3 1.99 7.44 28.26
C GLN A 3 1.91 6.66 26.92
N PHE A 4 2.66 7.07 25.89
CA PHE A 4 2.60 6.48 24.54
C PHE A 4 2.99 5.01 24.49
N TYR A 5 3.66 4.47 25.51
CA TYR A 5 4.01 3.05 25.57
C TYR A 5 2.79 2.13 25.77
N LYS A 6 1.65 2.66 26.24
CA LYS A 6 0.42 1.87 26.44
C LYS A 6 -0.20 1.38 25.13
N ILE A 7 0.10 2.04 23.99
CA ILE A 7 -0.40 1.59 22.67
C ILE A 7 0.11 0.16 22.36
N TRP A 8 1.31 -0.19 22.82
CA TRP A 8 1.94 -1.49 22.63
C TRP A 8 1.45 -2.58 23.60
N LEU A 9 0.66 -2.22 24.62
CA LEU A 9 0.00 -3.20 25.51
C LEU A 9 -1.30 -3.76 24.89
N ILE A 10 -1.89 -3.04 23.93
CA ILE A 10 -3.15 -3.42 23.26
C ILE A 10 -2.86 -3.93 21.85
N PHE A 11 -1.87 -3.34 21.18
CA PHE A 11 -1.48 -3.71 19.83
C PHE A 11 -0.16 -4.47 19.83
N ASP A 12 -0.21 -5.76 19.49
CA ASP A 12 0.99 -6.56 19.29
C ASP A 12 1.87 -5.93 18.19
N PRO A 13 3.10 -5.51 18.52
CA PRO A 13 3.94 -4.72 17.60
C PRO A 13 4.14 -5.37 16.24
N ARG A 14 4.30 -6.70 16.24
CA ARG A 14 4.44 -7.49 15.02
C ARG A 14 3.23 -7.36 14.10
N ARG A 15 2.02 -7.40 14.66
CA ARG A 15 0.78 -7.36 13.86
C ARG A 15 0.54 -5.98 13.27
N VAL A 16 0.90 -4.91 13.98
CA VAL A 16 0.79 -3.54 13.47
C VAL A 16 1.75 -3.31 12.29
N PHE A 17 3.00 -3.78 12.37
CA PHE A 17 3.93 -3.65 11.25
C PHE A 17 3.50 -4.47 10.02
N VAL A 18 2.98 -5.68 10.24
CA VAL A 18 2.42 -6.50 9.14
C VAL A 18 1.18 -5.84 8.54
N ALA A 19 0.25 -5.35 9.37
CA ALA A 19 -0.95 -4.66 8.90
C ALA A 19 -0.60 -3.38 8.12
N GLN A 20 0.35 -2.57 8.60
CA GLN A 20 0.82 -1.38 7.90
C GLN A 20 1.49 -1.74 6.56
N GLY A 21 2.34 -2.78 6.53
CA GLY A 21 2.99 -3.25 5.31
C GLY A 21 1.97 -3.74 4.26
N VAL A 22 1.01 -4.58 4.68
CA VAL A 22 -0.05 -5.09 3.80
C VAL A 22 -0.96 -3.95 3.32
N PHE A 23 -1.32 -3.02 4.20
CA PHE A 23 -2.15 -1.87 3.84
C PHE A 23 -1.48 -1.00 2.76
N LEU A 24 -0.21 -0.64 2.96
CA LEU A 24 0.55 0.15 2.00
C LEU A 24 0.74 -0.58 0.68
N PHE A 25 1.01 -1.89 0.71
CA PHE A 25 1.17 -2.71 -0.50
C PHE A 25 -0.12 -2.80 -1.32
N LEU A 26 -1.26 -3.03 -0.66
CA LEU A 26 -2.57 -3.07 -1.31
C LEU A 26 -2.90 -1.71 -1.93
N LEU A 27 -2.69 -0.62 -1.18
CA LEU A 27 -2.92 0.73 -1.66
C LEU A 27 -2.06 1.06 -2.89
N ALA A 28 -0.77 0.73 -2.85
CA ALA A 28 0.12 0.89 -3.99
C ALA A 28 -0.37 0.09 -5.21
N SER A 29 -0.67 -1.20 -5.03
CA SER A 29 -1.12 -2.07 -6.13
C SER A 29 -2.42 -1.55 -6.76
N LEU A 30 -3.36 -1.05 -5.94
CA LEU A 30 -4.63 -0.51 -6.42
C LEU A 30 -4.41 0.73 -7.30
N ILE A 31 -3.52 1.65 -6.90
CA ILE A 31 -3.16 2.82 -7.71
C ILE A 31 -2.52 2.41 -9.04
N HIS A 32 -1.60 1.45 -9.04
CA HIS A 32 -0.94 0.99 -10.26
C HIS A 32 -1.94 0.33 -11.22
N LEU A 33 -2.83 -0.52 -10.72
CA LEU A 33 -3.85 -1.18 -11.53
C LEU A 33 -4.85 -0.18 -12.12
N VAL A 34 -5.23 0.85 -11.37
CA VAL A 34 -6.09 1.93 -11.88
C VAL A 34 -5.38 2.74 -12.96
N LEU A 35 -4.09 3.08 -12.77
CA LEU A 35 -3.32 3.77 -13.81
C LEU A 35 -3.21 2.94 -15.09
N LEU A 36 -2.91 1.64 -14.96
CA LEU A 36 -2.83 0.72 -16.09
C LEU A 36 -4.17 0.51 -16.79
N SER A 37 -5.30 0.69 -16.08
CA SER A 37 -6.62 0.64 -16.70
C SER A 37 -6.91 1.88 -17.56
N THR A 38 -6.15 2.97 -17.42
CA THR A 38 -6.35 4.18 -18.23
C THR A 38 -5.51 4.14 -19.51
N PRO A 39 -6.10 4.38 -20.69
CA PRO A 39 -5.38 4.27 -21.97
C PRO A 39 -4.22 5.28 -22.13
N HIS A 40 -4.22 6.37 -21.36
CA HIS A 40 -3.16 7.39 -21.42
C HIS A 40 -1.94 7.05 -20.53
N PHE A 41 -2.13 6.34 -19.43
CA PHE A 41 -1.06 5.99 -18.48
C PHE A 41 -0.69 4.50 -18.49
N ASN A 42 -1.31 3.72 -19.37
CA ASN A 42 -0.97 2.31 -19.55
C ASN A 42 0.36 2.15 -20.29
N TRP A 43 1.45 2.19 -19.53
CA TRP A 43 2.79 1.96 -20.04
C TRP A 43 2.98 0.56 -20.62
N PHE A 44 2.23 -0.45 -20.16
CA PHE A 44 2.28 -1.80 -20.76
C PHE A 44 1.67 -1.81 -22.17
N ALA A 45 0.59 -1.07 -22.39
CA ALA A 45 0.00 -0.93 -23.72
C ALA A 45 0.90 -0.12 -24.67
N GLN A 46 1.54 0.96 -24.18
CA GLN A 46 2.53 1.70 -24.98
C GLN A 46 3.75 0.86 -25.34
N ALA A 47 4.29 0.07 -24.41
CA ALA A 47 5.46 -0.77 -24.66
C ALA A 47 5.17 -1.97 -25.60
N ALA A 48 3.92 -2.43 -25.67
CA ALA A 48 3.50 -3.55 -26.51
C ALA A 48 3.29 -3.18 -28.00
N GLY A 49 3.55 -1.93 -28.40
CA GLY A 49 3.46 -1.49 -29.78
C GLY A 49 2.16 -0.76 -30.10
N GLY A 50 1.88 0.31 -29.35
CA GLY A 50 1.20 1.47 -29.93
C GLY A 50 2.14 2.22 -30.86
#